data_AF-A0A395SA93-F1
#
_entry.id   AF-A0A395SA93-F1
#
_cell.length_a   1.000
_cell.length_b   1.000
_cell.length_c   1.000
_cell.angle_alpha   90.00
_cell.angle_beta   90.00
_cell.angle_gamma   90.00
#
_symmetry.space_group_name_H-M   'P 1'
#
loop_
_entity.id
_entity.type
_entity.pdbx_description
1 polymer ?
#
loop_
_entity_poly.entity_id
_entity_poly.type
_entity_poly.pdbx_seq_one_letter_code
_entity_poly.pdbx_strand_id
1 'polypeptide(L)'
;TIASGSGLSESEIEQMVEDSEKYAEADKERKGAIEAANRADSVLNDTERALNEYADKLDKTEADSIKEKITTLREFVAKNLSGEGTATAAEIKEKTDELQVASLNLFDKMHKARNDNSGEQSSSEQSQEGEKKDETKP
;
A
#
# COMPACT_ATOMS: atom_id res chain seq x y z
N THR A 1 62.98 -6.59 19.91
CA THR A 1 62.54 -5.34 19.26
C THR A 1 61.53 -5.71 18.19
N ILE A 2 60.24 -5.66 18.51
CA ILE A 2 59.18 -5.85 17.51
C ILE A 2 59.06 -4.49 16.83
N ALA A 3 59.60 -4.38 15.62
CA ALA A 3 59.41 -3.19 14.82
C ALA A 3 57.89 -3.02 14.62
N SER A 4 57.33 -1.96 15.19
CA SER A 4 55.95 -1.50 14.99
C SER A 4 55.74 -1.02 13.55
N GLY A 5 56.02 -1.86 12.55
CA GLY A 5 55.49 -1.72 11.18
C GLY A 5 54.03 -2.16 11.17
N SER A 6 53.26 -1.58 12.09
CA SER A 6 51.90 -1.92 12.46
C SER A 6 50.99 -0.93 11.78
N GLY A 7 50.21 -1.38 10.82
CA GLY A 7 49.12 -0.62 10.24
C GLY A 7 49.36 -0.35 8.76
N LEU A 8 48.29 -0.59 8.01
CA LEU A 8 48.05 -0.30 6.61
C LEU A 8 48.82 0.93 6.09
N SER A 9 49.31 0.86 4.84
CA SER A 9 49.86 2.03 4.13
C SER A 9 48.79 3.10 3.91
N GLU A 10 49.17 4.37 3.72
CA GLU A 10 48.20 5.46 3.45
C GLU A 10 47.26 5.14 2.29
N SER A 11 47.75 4.47 1.23
CA SER A 11 46.92 4.02 0.11
C SER A 11 45.94 2.91 0.50
N GLU A 12 46.31 2.00 1.39
CA GLU A 12 45.40 0.97 1.92
C GLU A 12 44.39 1.58 2.90
N ILE A 13 44.77 2.63 3.65
CA ILE A 13 43.87 3.38 4.51
C ILE A 13 42.82 4.11 3.66
N GLU A 14 43.24 4.82 2.61
CA GLU A 14 42.31 5.50 1.69
C GLU A 14 41.35 4.52 1.00
N GLN A 15 41.86 3.39 0.50
CA GLN A 15 41.00 2.34 -0.06
C GLN A 15 40.02 1.78 0.97
N MET A 16 40.47 1.52 2.20
CA MET A 16 39.57 1.05 3.26
C MET A 16 38.49 2.08 3.61
N VAL A 17 38.79 3.38 3.56
CA VAL A 17 37.81 4.44 3.80
C VAL A 17 36.79 4.49 2.66
N GLU A 18 37.24 4.50 1.41
CA GLU A 18 36.35 4.55 0.23
C GLU A 18 35.45 3.31 0.15
N ASP A 19 36.01 2.12 0.40
CA ASP A 19 35.23 0.88 0.47
C ASP A 19 34.20 0.96 1.60
N SER A 20 34.60 1.43 2.79
CA SER A 20 33.67 1.57 3.93
C SER A 20 32.52 2.52 3.64
N GLU A 21 32.78 3.65 2.98
CA GLU A 21 31.75 4.61 2.58
C GLU A 21 30.79 4.02 1.54
N LYS A 22 31.33 3.32 0.54
CA LYS A 22 30.54 2.65 -0.50
C LYS A 22 29.64 1.55 0.06
N TYR A 23 30.16 0.72 0.98
CA TYR A 23 29.35 -0.29 1.65
C TYR A 23 28.27 0.34 2.54
N ALA A 24 28.60 1.43 3.25
CA ALA A 24 27.63 2.15 4.06
C ALA A 24 26.48 2.75 3.22
N GLU A 25 26.79 3.27 2.02
CA GLU A 25 25.79 3.78 1.09
C GLU A 25 24.91 2.65 0.53
N ALA A 26 25.51 1.55 0.07
CA ALA A 26 24.79 0.39 -0.44
C ALA A 26 23.86 -0.24 0.63
N ASP A 27 24.31 -0.34 1.88
CA ASP A 27 23.50 -0.82 2.99
C ASP A 27 22.32 0.12 3.29
N LYS A 28 22.55 1.43 3.21
CA LYS A 28 21.50 2.44 3.39
C LYS A 28 20.45 2.37 2.28
N GLU A 29 20.87 2.22 1.03
CA GLU A 29 19.97 2.05 -0.10
C GLU A 29 19.14 0.76 0.04
N ARG A 30 19.79 -0.36 0.36
CA ARG A 30 19.12 -1.64 0.58
C ARG A 30 18.10 -1.56 1.72
N LYS A 31 18.48 -0.95 2.83
CA LYS A 31 17.57 -0.69 3.95
C LYS A 31 16.39 0.16 3.52
N GLY A 32 16.63 1.22 2.76
CA GLY A 32 15.58 2.10 2.22
C GLY A 32 14.60 1.34 1.31
N ALA A 33 15.11 0.46 0.44
CA ALA A 33 14.28 -0.36 -0.44
C ALA A 33 13.40 -1.33 0.35
N ILE A 34 13.95 -1.98 1.38
CA ILE A 34 13.19 -2.87 2.27
C ILE A 34 12.11 -2.11 3.05
N GLU A 35 12.42 -0.93 3.60
CA GLU A 35 11.43 -0.10 4.29
C GLU A 35 10.31 0.36 3.35
N ALA A 36 10.66 0.75 2.12
CA ALA A 36 9.68 1.09 1.09
C ALA A 36 8.81 -0.11 0.71
N ALA A 37 9.41 -1.29 0.54
CA ALA A 37 8.73 -2.55 0.27
C ALA A 37 7.70 -2.90 1.37
N ASN A 38 8.08 -2.78 2.64
CA ASN A 38 7.18 -3.04 3.76
C ASN A 38 6.00 -2.05 3.80
N ARG A 39 6.25 -0.77 3.49
CA ARG A 39 5.16 0.22 3.38
C ARG A 39 4.24 -0.10 2.20
N ALA A 40 4.81 -0.47 1.06
CA ALA A 40 4.06 -0.85 -0.12
C ALA A 40 3.15 -2.06 0.15
N ASP A 41 3.64 -3.07 0.87
CA ASP A 41 2.84 -4.24 1.25
C ASP A 41 1.64 -3.87 2.15
N SER A 42 1.82 -2.95 3.11
CA SER A 42 0.70 -2.45 3.91
C SER A 42 -0.37 -1.79 3.03
N VAL A 43 0.05 -0.89 2.13
CA VAL A 43 -0.87 -0.18 1.22
C VAL A 43 -1.56 -1.15 0.26
N LEU A 44 -0.85 -2.16 -0.23
CA LEU A 44 -1.39 -3.22 -1.07
C LEU A 44 -2.53 -3.96 -0.37
N ASN A 45 -2.30 -4.43 0.85
CA ASN A 45 -3.28 -5.20 1.61
C ASN A 45 -4.50 -4.34 1.97
N ASP A 46 -4.28 -3.08 2.38
CA ASP A 46 -5.38 -2.15 2.68
C ASP A 46 -6.22 -1.84 1.43
N THR A 47 -5.57 -1.63 0.29
CA THR A 47 -6.24 -1.33 -0.98
C THR A 47 -6.98 -2.56 -1.53
N GLU A 48 -6.38 -3.74 -1.46
CA GLU A 48 -7.01 -4.99 -1.88
C GLU A 48 -8.26 -5.29 -1.04
N ARG A 49 -8.19 -5.05 0.28
CA ARG A 49 -9.35 -5.17 1.16
C ARG A 49 -10.45 -4.19 0.78
N ALA A 50 -10.12 -2.90 0.62
CA ALA A 50 -11.09 -1.89 0.21
C ALA A 50 -11.72 -2.24 -1.14
N LEU A 51 -10.90 -2.67 -2.11
CA LEU A 51 -11.38 -3.08 -3.42
C LEU A 51 -12.35 -4.25 -3.35
N ASN A 52 -12.08 -5.26 -2.52
CA ASN A 52 -12.99 -6.39 -2.34
C ASN A 52 -14.30 -5.98 -1.63
N GLU A 53 -14.24 -5.09 -0.64
CA GLU A 53 -15.43 -4.59 0.07
C GLU A 53 -16.33 -3.72 -0.83
N TYR A 54 -15.74 -3.03 -1.82
CA TYR A 54 -16.46 -2.09 -2.70
C TYR A 54 -16.53 -2.54 -4.17
N ALA A 55 -16.09 -3.75 -4.50
CA ALA A 55 -16.06 -4.27 -5.86
C ALA A 55 -17.43 -4.20 -6.54
N ASP A 56 -18.50 -4.47 -5.78
CA ASP A 56 -19.88 -4.45 -6.29
C ASP A 56 -20.41 -3.05 -6.60
N LYS A 57 -19.72 -1.99 -6.12
CA LYS A 57 -20.09 -0.58 -6.32
C LYS A 57 -19.21 0.12 -7.35
N LEU A 58 -18.26 -0.60 -7.95
CA LEU A 58 -17.33 -0.08 -8.94
C LEU A 58 -17.65 -0.61 -10.32
N ASP A 59 -17.33 0.20 -11.33
CA ASP A 59 -17.27 -0.27 -12.70
C ASP A 59 -16.19 -1.35 -12.83
N LYS A 60 -16.52 -2.43 -13.54
CA LYS A 60 -15.64 -3.59 -13.71
C LYS A 60 -14.27 -3.20 -14.27
N THR A 61 -14.24 -2.26 -15.20
CA THR A 61 -13.00 -1.73 -15.80
C THR A 61 -12.10 -1.04 -14.77
N GLU A 62 -12.67 -0.29 -13.84
CA GLU A 62 -11.89 0.37 -12.79
C GLU A 62 -11.41 -0.63 -11.74
N ALA A 63 -12.28 -1.55 -11.34
CA ALA A 63 -11.92 -2.61 -10.42
C ALA A 63 -10.78 -3.48 -10.97
N ASP A 64 -10.83 -3.83 -12.26
CA ASP A 64 -9.77 -4.59 -12.92
C ASP A 64 -8.46 -3.79 -13.02
N SER A 65 -8.52 -2.49 -13.32
CA SER A 65 -7.33 -1.62 -13.35
C SER A 65 -6.64 -1.52 -11.99
N ILE A 66 -7.41 -1.40 -10.90
CA ILE A 66 -6.85 -1.39 -9.54
C ILE A 66 -6.26 -2.77 -9.19
N LYS A 67 -6.94 -3.88 -9.54
CA LYS A 67 -6.40 -5.24 -9.34
C LYS A 67 -5.09 -5.48 -10.06
N GLU A 68 -4.96 -4.97 -11.28
CA GLU A 68 -3.73 -5.07 -12.07
C GLU A 68 -2.59 -4.29 -11.39
N LYS A 69 -2.86 -3.07 -10.92
CA LYS A 69 -1.88 -2.27 -10.15
C LYS A 69 -1.45 -2.96 -8.86
N ILE A 70 -2.39 -3.54 -8.11
CA ILE A 70 -2.10 -4.32 -6.89
C ILE A 70 -1.20 -5.51 -7.22
N THR A 71 -1.56 -6.32 -8.21
CA THR A 71 -0.79 -7.50 -8.61
C THR A 71 0.63 -7.11 -9.03
N THR A 72 0.74 -6.09 -9.88
CA THR A 72 2.03 -5.60 -10.39
C THR A 72 2.93 -5.10 -9.26
N LEU A 73 2.40 -4.29 -8.34
CA LEU A 73 3.19 -3.78 -7.22
C LEU A 73 3.56 -4.89 -6.24
N ARG A 74 2.67 -5.86 -5.99
CA ARG A 74 2.95 -7.03 -5.14
C ARG A 74 4.09 -7.88 -5.70
N GLU A 75 4.05 -8.20 -6.99
CA GLU A 75 5.14 -8.94 -7.64
C GLU A 75 6.46 -8.15 -7.62
N PHE A 76 6.39 -6.84 -7.83
CA PHE A 76 7.56 -5.96 -7.82
C PHE A 76 8.22 -5.92 -6.43
N VAL A 77 7.42 -5.77 -5.38
CA VAL A 77 7.87 -5.77 -3.99
C VAL A 77 8.42 -7.14 -3.59
N ALA A 78 7.72 -8.23 -3.94
CA ALA A 78 8.15 -9.59 -3.64
C ALA A 78 9.51 -9.94 -4.27
N LYS A 79 9.73 -9.55 -5.53
CA LYS A 79 11.04 -9.71 -6.20
C LYS A 79 12.14 -8.94 -5.48
N ASN A 80 11.85 -7.71 -5.04
CA ASN A 80 12.81 -6.89 -4.31
C ASN A 80 13.20 -7.51 -2.96
N LEU A 81 12.21 -7.94 -2.18
CA LEU A 81 12.43 -8.59 -0.88
C LEU A 81 13.15 -9.95 -1.00
N SER A 82 12.97 -10.65 -2.13
CA SER A 82 13.66 -11.92 -2.40
C SER A 82 15.12 -11.73 -2.85
N GLY A 83 15.56 -10.48 -3.06
CA GLY A 83 16.92 -10.17 -3.53
C GLY A 83 17.13 -10.38 -5.03
N GLU A 84 16.09 -10.73 -5.77
CA GLU A 84 16.12 -10.89 -7.24
C GLU A 84 15.78 -9.58 -7.96
N GLY A 85 15.17 -8.62 -7.26
CA GLY A 85 14.79 -7.32 -7.79
C GLY A 85 15.89 -6.27 -7.65
N THR A 86 16.03 -5.42 -8.67
CA THR A 86 16.93 -4.25 -8.66
C THR A 86 16.20 -2.95 -8.32
N ALA A 87 14.98 -3.03 -7.79
CA ALA A 87 14.17 -1.84 -7.57
C ALA A 87 14.72 -0.99 -6.42
N THR A 88 14.76 0.31 -6.66
CA THR A 88 15.17 1.30 -5.69
C THR A 88 14.02 1.66 -4.75
N ALA A 89 14.34 2.22 -3.60
CA ALA A 89 13.34 2.77 -2.69
C ALA A 89 12.44 3.81 -3.38
N ALA A 90 12.98 4.57 -4.33
CA ALA A 90 12.25 5.57 -5.11
C ALA A 90 11.19 4.94 -6.02
N GLU A 91 11.54 3.90 -6.76
CA GLU A 91 10.60 3.20 -7.66
C GLU A 91 9.47 2.50 -6.89
N ILE A 92 9.80 1.87 -5.76
CA ILE A 92 8.77 1.24 -4.90
C ILE A 92 7.83 2.31 -4.37
N LYS A 93 8.37 3.44 -3.92
CA LYS A 93 7.58 4.56 -3.40
C LYS A 93 6.66 5.14 -4.48
N GLU A 94 7.17 5.41 -5.68
CA GLU A 94 6.38 5.95 -6.79
C GLU A 94 5.17 5.07 -7.11
N LYS A 95 5.38 3.76 -7.25
CA LYS A 95 4.28 2.82 -7.50
C LYS A 95 3.31 2.70 -6.33
N THR A 96 3.81 2.84 -5.09
CA THR A 96 2.98 2.86 -3.89
C THR A 96 2.10 4.12 -3.88
N ASP A 97 2.68 5.28 -4.17
CA ASP A 97 1.98 6.56 -4.23
C ASP A 97 0.90 6.52 -5.33
N GLU A 98 1.20 5.94 -6.50
CA GLU A 98 0.19 5.71 -7.56
C GLU A 98 -0.98 4.85 -7.09
N LEU A 99 -0.71 3.73 -6.41
CA LEU A 99 -1.75 2.86 -5.88
C LEU A 99 -2.58 3.62 -4.84
N GLN A 100 -1.94 4.38 -3.96
CA GLN A 100 -2.59 5.15 -2.92
C GLN A 100 -3.50 6.24 -3.50
N VAL A 101 -3.09 6.91 -4.58
CA VAL A 101 -3.95 7.85 -5.32
C VAL A 101 -5.16 7.15 -5.94
N ALA A 102 -4.97 5.95 -6.52
CA ALA A 102 -6.08 5.16 -7.04
C ALA A 102 -7.07 4.76 -5.92
N SER A 103 -6.57 4.38 -4.75
CA SER A 103 -7.37 4.07 -3.56
C SER A 103 -8.16 5.29 -3.08
N LEU A 104 -7.56 6.49 -3.05
CA LEU A 104 -8.26 7.71 -2.68
C LEU A 104 -9.40 8.02 -3.65
N ASN A 105 -9.18 7.89 -4.96
CA ASN A 105 -10.23 8.07 -5.96
C ASN A 105 -11.38 7.06 -5.78
N LEU A 106 -11.05 5.81 -5.43
CA LEU A 106 -12.03 4.79 -5.07
C LEU A 106 -12.88 5.22 -3.87
N PHE A 107 -12.26 5.69 -2.79
CA PHE A 107 -12.97 6.19 -1.60
C PHE A 107 -13.83 7.42 -1.91
N ASP A 108 -13.35 8.35 -2.73
CA ASP A 108 -14.08 9.55 -3.12
C ASP A 108 -15.35 9.21 -3.92
N LYS A 109 -15.24 8.28 -4.88
CA LYS A 109 -16.39 7.78 -5.62
C LYS A 109 -17.38 7.03 -4.73
N MET A 110 -16.88 6.24 -3.78
CA MET A 110 -17.72 5.55 -2.80
C MET A 110 -18.46 6.55 -1.90
N HIS A 111 -17.79 7.59 -1.40
CA HIS A 111 -18.45 8.62 -0.57
C HIS A 111 -19.54 9.36 -1.34
N LYS A 112 -19.31 9.67 -2.62
CA LYS A 112 -20.33 10.27 -3.50
C LYS A 112 -21.50 9.31 -3.75
N ALA A 113 -21.22 8.06 -4.10
CA ALA A 113 -22.25 7.04 -4.31
C ALA A 113 -23.06 6.75 -3.04
N ARG A 114 -22.45 6.84 -1.86
CA ARG A 114 -23.14 6.67 -0.57
C ARG A 114 -24.02 7.88 -0.21
N ASN A 115 -23.65 9.08 -0.65
CA ASN A 115 -24.49 10.27 -0.47
C ASN A 115 -25.71 10.26 -1.39
N ASP A 116 -25.57 9.77 -2.63
CA ASP A 116 -26.73 9.55 -3.51
C ASP A 116 -27.66 8.45 -2.98
N ASN A 117 -27.11 7.36 -2.42
CA ASN A 117 -27.92 6.26 -1.89
C ASN A 117 -28.49 6.52 -0.48
N SER A 118 -28.08 7.59 0.21
CA SER A 118 -28.65 8.00 1.50
C SER A 118 -29.90 8.89 1.33
N GLY A 119 -30.26 9.27 0.10
CA GLY A 119 -31.54 9.90 -0.23
C GLY A 119 -32.73 8.92 -0.26
N GLU A 120 -32.48 7.61 -0.28
CA GLU A 120 -33.53 6.62 -0.56
C GLU A 120 -33.71 5.55 0.54
N GLN A 121 -33.00 5.66 1.67
CA GLN A 121 -33.13 4.72 2.80
C GLN A 121 -33.73 5.32 4.09
N SER A 122 -34.28 6.54 4.05
CA SER A 122 -35.06 7.12 5.18
C SER A 122 -36.58 7.01 5.01
N SER A 123 -37.10 6.24 4.04
CA SER A 123 -38.55 6.12 3.81
C SER A 123 -39.09 4.68 3.88
N SER A 124 -38.47 3.80 4.68
CA SER A 124 -39.00 2.44 4.89
C SER A 124 -38.91 1.95 6.34
N GLU A 125 -39.01 2.84 7.32
CA GLU A 125 -39.07 2.43 8.74
C GLU A 125 -40.06 3.25 9.59
N GLN A 126 -41.15 3.71 8.97
CA GLN A 126 -42.33 4.22 9.69
C GLN A 126 -43.63 3.76 9.03
N SER A 127 -43.83 2.44 8.96
CA SER A 127 -45.14 1.86 8.57
C SER A 127 -45.35 0.49 9.22
N GLN A 128 -44.97 0.33 10.48
CA GLN A 128 -45.28 -0.90 11.24
C GLN A 128 -45.47 -0.65 12.74
N GLU A 129 -46.26 0.36 13.11
CA GLU A 129 -46.83 0.38 14.47
C GLU A 129 -48.17 1.12 14.46
N GLY A 130 -49.20 0.49 13.91
CA GLY A 130 -50.51 1.13 13.78
C GLY A 130 -51.65 0.20 13.42
N GLU A 131 -51.60 -1.09 13.73
CA GLU A 131 -52.77 -1.97 13.54
C GLU A 131 -52.66 -3.22 14.42
N LYS A 132 -53.15 -3.11 15.66
CA LYS A 132 -53.71 -4.23 16.47
C LYS A 132 -54.26 -3.70 17.80
N LYS A 133 -55.42 -3.05 17.74
CA LYS A 133 -56.44 -3.07 18.80
C LYS A 133 -57.68 -2.30 18.36
N ASP A 134 -58.46 -2.92 17.50
CA ASP A 134 -59.92 -2.84 17.62
C ASP A 134 -60.52 -4.05 16.91
N GLU A 135 -61.20 -4.90 17.67
CA GLU A 135 -62.27 -5.84 17.26
C GLU A 135 -62.30 -7.07 18.16
N THR A 136 -62.94 -6.91 19.33
CA THR A 136 -63.85 -7.93 19.84
C THR A 136 -65.21 -7.30 20.12
N LYS A 137 -65.97 -7.20 19.02
CA LYS A 137 -67.39 -7.55 18.84
C LYS A 137 -68.53 -6.81 19.61
N PRO A 138 -69.74 -6.80 19.00
CA PRO A 138 -70.96 -6.13 19.47
C PRO A 138 -71.70 -6.88 20.56
#